data_AF-A0A3D4HNX9-F1
#
_entry.id   AF-A0A3D4HNX9-F1
#
_cell.length_a   1.000
_cell.length_b   1.000
_cell.length_c   1.000
_cell.angle_alpha   90.00
_cell.angle_beta   90.00
_cell.angle_gamma   90.00
#
_symmetry.space_group_name_H-M   'P 1'
#
loop_
_entity.id
_entity.type
_entity.pdbx_description
1 polymer ?
#
loop_
_entity_poly.entity_id
_entity_poly.type
_entity_poly.pdbx_seq_one_letter_code
_entity_poly.pdbx_strand_id
1 'polypeptide(L)'
;TPWGDLYPCHQFVGNTDFLMGNVWEGVKNTELREEFKNCNVYSKEKCRNCFAKYYCSGGCAANSYHAHGTINDAYDIGCEMQRKRIECAIMLKAAEAETETEK
;
A
#
# COMPACT_ATOMS: atom_id res chain seq x y z
N THR A 1 -7.91 -12.00 14.13
CA THR A 1 -8.29 -11.35 15.41
C THR A 1 -8.21 -12.41 16.51
N PRO A 2 -8.29 -12.06 17.81
CA PRO A 2 -8.37 -13.04 18.91
C PRO A 2 -9.45 -14.13 18.74
N TRP A 3 -10.51 -13.86 17.99
CA TRP A 3 -11.62 -14.79 17.68
C TRP A 3 -11.34 -15.69 16.47
N GLY A 4 -10.16 -15.56 15.86
CA GLY A 4 -9.75 -16.31 14.66
C GLY A 4 -10.06 -15.62 13.33
N ASP A 5 -10.69 -14.45 13.33
CA ASP A 5 -11.09 -13.80 12.07
C ASP A 5 -9.89 -13.32 11.25
N LEU A 6 -10.00 -13.47 9.94
CA LEU A 6 -9.01 -13.04 8.96
C LEU A 6 -9.49 -11.75 8.29
N TYR A 7 -8.63 -10.75 8.23
CA TYR A 7 -8.85 -9.46 7.56
C TYR A 7 -7.64 -9.11 6.69
N PRO A 8 -7.78 -8.26 5.66
CA PRO A 8 -6.67 -7.89 4.78
C PRO A 8 -5.49 -7.25 5.50
N CYS A 9 -5.78 -6.38 6.48
CA CYS A 9 -4.78 -5.86 7.41
C CYS A 9 -5.47 -5.37 8.70
N HIS A 10 -4.66 -4.92 9.67
CA HIS A 10 -5.17 -4.48 10.96
C HIS A 10 -6.11 -3.26 10.90
N GLN A 11 -5.98 -2.39 9.89
CA GLN A 11 -6.82 -1.20 9.72
C GLN A 11 -8.27 -1.53 9.34
N PHE A 12 -8.53 -2.75 8.84
CA PHE A 12 -9.87 -3.21 8.46
C PHE A 12 -10.56 -4.04 9.55
N VAL A 13 -9.86 -4.36 10.65
CA VAL A 13 -10.43 -5.14 11.75
C VAL A 13 -11.61 -4.39 12.36
N GLY A 14 -12.76 -5.07 12.45
CA GLY A 14 -14.01 -4.50 12.99
C GLY A 14 -14.99 -4.04 11.92
N ASN A 15 -14.58 -3.92 10.66
CA ASN A 15 -15.51 -3.73 9.55
C ASN A 15 -15.81 -5.08 8.87
N THR A 16 -16.99 -5.65 9.14
CA THR A 16 -17.41 -6.96 8.63
C THR A 16 -17.41 -7.07 7.10
N ASP A 17 -17.47 -5.96 6.36
CA ASP A 17 -17.37 -5.95 4.89
C ASP A 17 -16.01 -6.49 4.41
N PHE A 18 -14.98 -6.40 5.27
CA PHE A 18 -13.62 -6.88 4.98
C PHE A 18 -13.29 -8.22 5.63
N LEU A 19 -14.26 -8.92 6.21
CA LEU A 19 -14.03 -10.23 6.80
C LEU A 19 -13.70 -11.25 5.69
N MET A 20 -12.49 -11.81 5.75
CA MET A 20 -12.00 -12.77 4.74
C MET A 20 -12.34 -14.21 5.06
N GLY A 21 -12.57 -14.53 6.33
CA GLY A 21 -12.77 -15.89 6.81
C GLY A 21 -12.27 -16.04 8.24
N ASN A 22 -11.94 -17.27 8.63
CA ASN A 22 -11.51 -17.60 9.97
C ASN A 22 -10.37 -18.64 9.92
N VAL A 23 -9.39 -18.56 10.82
CA VAL A 23 -8.23 -19.46 10.86
C VAL A 23 -8.59 -20.95 10.93
N TRP A 24 -9.75 -21.30 11.48
CA TRP A 24 -10.19 -22.70 11.60
C TRP A 24 -10.81 -23.23 10.30
N GLU A 25 -11.33 -22.35 9.44
CA GLU A 25 -12.06 -22.72 8.22
C GLU A 25 -11.34 -22.26 6.93
N GLY A 26 -10.29 -21.45 7.07
CA GLY A 26 -9.55 -20.83 5.98
C GLY A 26 -10.19 -19.54 5.46
N VAL A 27 -9.64 -19.06 4.32
CA VAL A 27 -10.15 -17.87 3.61
C VAL A 27 -11.36 -18.27 2.77
N LYS A 28 -12.55 -17.78 3.13
CA LYS A 28 -13.81 -18.03 2.44
C LYS A 28 -14.18 -16.93 1.44
N ASN A 29 -13.86 -15.67 1.76
CA ASN A 29 -14.12 -14.53 0.89
C ASN A 29 -13.02 -14.42 -0.19
N THR A 30 -13.13 -15.27 -1.21
CA THR A 30 -12.16 -15.34 -2.29
C THR A 30 -12.23 -14.12 -3.23
N GLU A 31 -13.40 -13.51 -3.38
CA GLU A 31 -13.58 -12.29 -4.17
C GLU A 31 -12.79 -11.12 -3.58
N LEU A 32 -12.94 -10.86 -2.28
CA LEU A 32 -12.16 -9.84 -1.57
C LEU A 32 -10.66 -10.13 -1.63
N ARG A 33 -10.27 -11.40 -1.50
CA ARG A 33 -8.86 -11.81 -1.67
C ARG A 33 -8.33 -11.43 -3.05
N GLU A 34 -9.08 -11.72 -4.12
CA GLU A 34 -8.66 -11.37 -5.48
C GLU A 34 -8.68 -9.85 -5.71
N GLU A 35 -9.60 -9.10 -5.10
CA GLU A 35 -9.62 -7.64 -5.16
C GLU A 35 -8.35 -7.04 -4.57
N PHE A 36 -7.97 -7.44 -3.35
CA PHE A 36 -6.75 -6.96 -2.69
C PHE A 36 -5.48 -7.40 -3.42
N LYS A 37 -5.46 -8.62 -3.99
CA LYS A 37 -4.34 -9.11 -4.81
C LYS A 37 -4.13 -8.27 -6.06
N ASN A 38 -5.22 -7.81 -6.68
CA ASN A 38 -5.17 -6.97 -7.88
C ASN A 38 -4.99 -5.47 -7.55
N CYS A 39 -5.12 -5.06 -6.29
CA CYS A 39 -4.81 -3.71 -5.83
C CYS A 39 -3.29 -3.51 -5.72
N ASN A 40 -2.66 -3.01 -6.78
CA ASN A 40 -1.22 -2.86 -6.84
C ASN A 40 -0.81 -1.67 -7.73
N VAL A 41 0.49 -1.42 -7.81
CA VAL A 41 1.05 -0.28 -8.55
C VAL A 41 0.73 -0.27 -10.05
N TYR A 42 0.45 -1.43 -10.64
CA TYR A 42 0.15 -1.56 -12.06
C TYR A 42 -1.33 -1.34 -12.39
N SER A 43 -2.23 -1.53 -11.43
CA SER A 43 -3.67 -1.38 -11.64
C SER A 43 -4.20 0.03 -11.37
N LYS A 44 -3.46 0.86 -10.63
CA LYS A 44 -3.85 2.23 -10.29
C LYS A 44 -3.43 3.23 -11.37
N GLU A 45 -4.40 3.96 -11.94
CA GLU A 45 -4.13 4.93 -13.01
C GLU A 45 -3.12 6.01 -12.59
N LYS A 46 -3.28 6.57 -11.38
CA LYS A 46 -2.36 7.57 -10.79
C LYS A 46 -0.92 7.07 -10.66
N CYS A 47 -0.71 5.75 -10.56
CA CYS A 47 0.62 5.16 -10.41
C CYS A 47 1.36 5.01 -11.76
N ARG A 48 0.65 4.97 -12.90
CA ARG A 48 1.22 4.65 -14.23
C ARG A 48 2.40 5.56 -14.60
N ASN A 49 2.25 6.86 -14.37
CA ASN A 49 3.20 7.91 -14.73
C ASN A 49 3.96 8.49 -13.52
N CYS A 50 3.89 7.83 -12.35
CA CYS A 50 4.58 8.30 -11.13
C CYS A 50 6.04 7.81 -11.10
N PHE A 51 7.00 8.72 -10.93
CA PHE A 51 8.44 8.37 -10.85
C PHE A 51 8.74 7.42 -9.67
N ALA A 52 7.97 7.55 -8.60
CA ALA A 52 8.17 6.82 -7.36
C ALA A 52 7.56 5.40 -7.37
N LYS A 53 6.91 4.97 -8.47
CA LYS A 53 6.08 3.74 -8.48
C LYS A 53 6.83 2.48 -8.04
N TYR A 54 8.10 2.33 -8.42
CA TYR A 54 8.92 1.17 -8.04
C TYR A 54 9.62 1.33 -6.69
N TYR A 55 9.52 2.51 -6.06
CA TYR A 55 9.99 2.75 -4.70
C TYR A 55 8.86 2.70 -3.66
N CYS A 56 7.62 3.04 -4.05
CA CYS A 56 6.50 3.20 -3.09
C CYS A 56 5.51 2.03 -3.03
N SER A 57 5.60 1.06 -3.95
CA SER A 57 4.76 -0.14 -4.00
C SER A 57 3.25 0.10 -4.17
N GLY A 58 2.82 1.31 -4.54
CA GLY A 58 1.41 1.61 -4.85
C GLY A 58 0.56 2.14 -3.69
N GLY A 59 1.16 2.40 -2.52
CA GLY A 59 0.49 3.06 -1.39
C GLY A 59 -0.32 2.15 -0.47
N CYS A 60 -1.10 2.74 0.45
CA CYS A 60 -1.86 2.04 1.49
C CYS A 60 -3.34 1.87 1.08
N ALA A 61 -3.81 0.62 1.00
CA ALA A 61 -5.20 0.30 0.67
C ALA A 61 -6.19 0.87 1.70
N ALA A 62 -5.86 0.83 3.00
CA ALA A 62 -6.71 1.37 4.05
C ALA A 62 -6.90 2.89 3.94
N ASN A 63 -5.81 3.64 3.66
CA ASN A 63 -5.91 5.09 3.44
C ASN A 63 -6.77 5.41 2.23
N SER A 64 -6.62 4.66 1.12
CA SER A 64 -7.47 4.83 -0.05
C SER A 64 -8.94 4.59 0.31
N TYR A 65 -9.24 3.50 1.02
CA TYR A 65 -10.61 3.17 1.40
C TYR A 65 -11.24 4.23 2.32
N HIS A 66 -10.53 4.69 3.36
CA HIS A 66 -11.05 5.70 4.26
C HIS A 66 -11.23 7.08 3.60
N ALA A 67 -10.43 7.40 2.58
CA ALA A 67 -10.53 8.68 1.86
C ALA A 67 -11.55 8.66 0.72
N HIS A 68 -11.71 7.52 0.03
CA HIS A 68 -12.43 7.43 -1.24
C HIS A 68 -13.54 6.37 -1.29
N GLY A 69 -13.70 5.55 -0.23
CA GLY A 69 -14.62 4.42 -0.21
C GLY A 69 -14.21 3.25 -1.09
N THR A 70 -12.99 3.27 -1.67
CA THR A 70 -12.45 2.19 -2.50
C THR A 70 -10.97 1.99 -2.23
N ILE A 71 -10.50 0.74 -2.28
CA ILE A 71 -9.07 0.44 -2.18
C ILE A 71 -8.31 0.72 -3.48
N ASN A 72 -9.03 0.94 -4.60
CA ASN A 72 -8.43 1.01 -5.94
C ASN A 72 -7.95 2.40 -6.36
N ASP A 73 -8.19 3.44 -5.58
CA ASP A 73 -7.61 4.78 -5.79
C ASP A 73 -6.25 4.91 -5.06
N ALA A 74 -5.59 6.06 -5.22
CA ALA A 74 -4.42 6.45 -4.45
C ALA A 74 -4.75 7.70 -3.63
N TYR A 75 -4.39 7.66 -2.34
CA TYR A 75 -4.57 8.78 -1.41
C TYR A 75 -3.52 9.87 -1.66
N ASP A 76 -3.96 11.01 -2.19
CA ASP A 76 -3.07 12.04 -2.78
C ASP A 76 -2.07 12.63 -1.78
N ILE A 77 -2.51 12.97 -0.57
CA ILE A 77 -1.61 13.52 0.48
C ILE A 77 -0.53 12.50 0.85
N GLY A 78 -0.91 11.21 0.97
CA GLY A 78 0.04 10.13 1.22
C GLY A 78 1.04 9.95 0.07
N CYS A 79 0.58 10.13 -1.17
CA CYS A 79 1.43 10.05 -2.35
C CYS A 79 2.47 11.17 -2.38
N GLU A 80 2.08 12.42 -2.09
CA GLU A 80 3.03 13.54 -2.05
C GLU A 80 4.08 13.38 -0.96
N MET A 81 3.65 12.99 0.24
CA MET A 81 4.57 12.74 1.34
C MET A 81 5.57 11.63 0.98
N GLN A 82 5.10 10.55 0.36
CA GLN A 82 5.95 9.44 -0.01
C GLN A 82 6.92 9.80 -1.15
N ARG A 83 6.47 10.57 -2.15
CA ARG A 83 7.35 11.13 -3.20
C ARG A 83 8.50 11.92 -2.59
N LYS A 84 8.19 12.85 -1.67
CA LYS A 84 9.22 13.67 -1.01
C LYS A 84 10.19 12.82 -0.19
N ARG A 85 9.70 11.82 0.56
CA ARG A 85 10.55 10.89 1.31
C ARG A 85 11.53 10.15 0.39
N ILE A 86 11.08 9.75 -0.80
CA ILE A 86 11.91 9.08 -1.80
C ILE A 86 12.95 10.04 -2.39
N GLU A 87 12.57 11.26 -2.74
CA GLU A 87 13.51 12.30 -3.19
C GLU A 87 14.63 12.52 -2.16
N CYS A 88 14.27 12.71 -0.89
CA CYS A 88 15.26 12.87 0.18
C CYS A 88 16.16 11.64 0.33
N ALA A 89 15.60 10.43 0.28
CA ALA A 89 16.37 9.20 0.39
C ALA A 89 17.38 9.02 -0.76
N ILE A 90 16.97 9.35 -2.00
CA ILE A 90 17.85 9.33 -3.18
C ILE A 90 19.00 10.34 -2.99
N MET A 91 18.68 11.56 -2.54
CA MET A 91 19.71 12.58 -2.33
C MET A 91 20.71 12.17 -1.24
N LEU A 92 20.26 11.59 -0.13
CA LEU A 92 21.15 11.09 0.91
C LEU A 92 22.12 10.03 0.34
N LYS A 93 21.62 9.12 -0.50
CA LYS A 93 22.47 8.11 -1.16
C LYS A 93 23.45 8.72 -2.17
N ALA A 94 23.04 9.76 -2.90
CA ALA A 94 23.93 10.49 -3.81
C ALA A 94 25.07 11.18 -3.04
N ALA A 95 24.75 11.87 -1.93
CA ALA A 95 25.76 12.55 -1.10
C ALA A 95 26.73 11.56 -0.41
N GLU A 96 26.24 10.41 0.02
CA GLU A 96 27.09 9.31 0.52
C GLU A 96 28.07 8.83 -0.56
N ALA A 97 27.59 8.60 -1.78
CA ALA A 97 28.42 8.14 -2.89
C ALA A 97 29.48 9.17 -3.32
N GLU A 98 29.14 10.47 -3.37
CA GLU A 98 30.10 11.55 -3.65
C GLU A 98 31.24 11.56 -2.63
N THR A 99 30.91 11.45 -1.34
CA THR A 99 31.89 11.44 -0.24
C THR A 99 32.81 10.21 -0.29
N GLU A 100 32.34 9.07 -0.78
CA GLU A 100 33.15 7.87 -0.96
C GLU A 100 34.15 8.00 -2.12
N THR A 101 33.77 8.67 -3.22
CA THR A 101 34.68 8.93 -4.36
C THR A 101 35.77 9.96 -4.08
N GLU A 102 35.59 10.83 -3.09
CA GLU A 102 36.59 11.85 -2.70
C GLU A 102 37.65 11.34 -1.71
N LYS A 103 37.50 10.13 -1.17
CA LYS A 103 38.45 9.47 -0.26
C LYS A 103 39.44 8.58 -1.02
#